data_AF-H9M9I3-F1
#
_entry.id   AF-H9M9I3-F1
#
_cell.length_a   1.000
_cell.length_b   1.000
_cell.length_c   1.000
_cell.angle_alpha   90.00
_cell.angle_beta   90.00
_cell.angle_gamma   90.00
#
_symmetry.space_group_name_H-M   'P 1'
#
loop_
_entity.id
_entity.type
_entity.pdbx_description
1 polymer ?
#
loop_
_entity_poly.entity_id
_entity_poly.type
_entity_poly.pdbx_seq_one_letter_code
_entity_poly.pdbx_strand_id
1 'polypeptide(L)'
;NYPSSGSSAMLPLSASDVFRRVEILICGGAADNGYTSANAGNFVNALQSCGRVIITDPNPVWAMENMPAPRVMGDMLILPNGEILIINGAEKGTAGWDLARNPALAPYLYRP
;
A
#
# COMPACT_ATOMS: atom_id res chain seq x y z
N ASN A 1 3.75 10.72 -4.15
CA ASN A 1 2.63 9.82 -3.83
C ASN A 1 1.33 10.32 -4.42
N TYR A 2 0.93 11.57 -4.15
CA TYR A 2 -0.19 12.20 -4.86
C TYR A 2 -0.04 12.11 -6.40
N PRO A 3 -1.13 11.88 -7.15
CA PRO A 3 -2.50 11.61 -6.69
C PRO A 3 -2.76 10.14 -6.34
N SER A 4 -1.87 9.24 -6.74
CA SER A 4 -2.08 7.80 -6.63
C SER A 4 -2.12 7.31 -5.18
N SER A 5 -1.34 7.87 -4.26
CA SER A 5 -1.50 7.68 -2.80
C SER A 5 -1.52 6.21 -2.34
N GLY A 6 -0.54 5.42 -2.78
CA GLY A 6 -0.24 4.10 -2.18
C GLY A 6 0.50 4.26 -0.85
N SER A 7 0.69 3.18 -0.11
CA SER A 7 1.29 3.22 1.23
C SER A 7 2.50 2.30 1.29
N SER A 8 3.50 2.65 2.10
CA SER A 8 4.69 1.83 2.28
C SER A 8 5.11 1.72 3.73
N ALA A 9 5.65 0.57 4.10
CA ALA A 9 6.23 0.32 5.41
C ALA A 9 7.54 -0.47 5.29
N MET A 10 8.49 -0.18 6.17
CA MET A 10 9.66 -1.03 6.38
C MET A 10 9.25 -2.21 7.26
N LEU A 11 9.57 -3.44 6.84
CA LEU A 11 9.35 -4.63 7.63
C LEU A 11 10.36 -4.72 8.80
N PRO A 12 10.05 -5.49 9.86
CA PRO A 12 10.91 -5.58 11.03
C PRO A 12 12.34 -5.99 10.68
N LEU A 13 13.31 -5.25 11.21
CA LEU A 13 14.72 -5.60 11.11
C LEU A 13 15.06 -6.64 12.19
N SER A 14 15.92 -7.59 11.85
CA SER A 14 16.40 -8.56 12.83
C SER A 14 17.73 -8.12 13.45
N ALA A 15 17.91 -8.35 14.75
CA ALA A 15 19.23 -8.24 15.36
C ALA A 15 20.14 -9.42 14.99
N SER A 16 19.56 -10.57 14.62
CA SER A 16 20.31 -11.80 14.32
C SER A 16 21.21 -11.67 13.09
N ASP A 17 20.84 -10.80 12.14
CA ASP A 17 21.62 -10.49 10.94
C ASP A 17 22.28 -9.11 11.03
N VAL A 18 22.35 -8.53 12.24
CA VAL A 18 22.93 -7.20 12.49
C VAL A 18 22.22 -6.11 11.68
N PHE A 19 20.89 -6.22 11.54
CA PHE A 19 20.04 -5.27 10.84
C PHE A 19 20.43 -5.04 9.37
N ARG A 20 21.05 -6.05 8.72
CA ARG A 20 21.56 -5.93 7.35
C ARG A 20 20.49 -6.10 6.30
N ARG A 21 19.46 -6.90 6.56
CA ARG A 21 18.34 -7.11 5.65
C ARG A 21 17.29 -6.01 5.86
N VAL A 22 17.09 -5.18 4.84
CA VAL A 22 16.01 -4.18 4.84
C VAL A 22 15.01 -4.55 3.76
N GLU A 23 13.77 -4.80 4.16
CA GLU A 23 12.67 -5.17 3.26
C GLU A 23 11.55 -4.13 3.37
N ILE A 24 11.09 -3.65 2.21
CA ILE A 24 10.04 -2.63 2.11
C ILE A 24 8.80 -3.27 1.49
N LEU A 25 7.66 -3.08 2.14
CA LEU A 25 6.35 -3.43 1.61
C LEU A 25 5.67 -2.17 1.08
N ILE A 26 5.10 -2.24 -0.11
CA ILE A 26 4.30 -1.18 -0.74
C ILE A 26 2.95 -1.76 -1.15
N CYS A 27 1.85 -1.09 -0.80
CA CYS A 27 0.51 -1.56 -1.09
C CYS A 27 -0.40 -0.47 -1.66
N GLY A 28 -1.24 -0.87 -2.61
CA GLY A 28 -2.37 -0.08 -3.08
C GLY A 28 -1.99 1.17 -3.88
N GLY A 29 -2.86 2.17 -3.80
CA GLY A 29 -2.83 3.38 -4.60
C GLY A 29 -3.82 3.34 -5.77
N ALA A 30 -4.00 4.47 -6.44
CA ALA A 30 -4.89 4.57 -7.59
C ALA A 30 -4.38 3.77 -8.79
N ALA A 31 -5.31 3.23 -9.57
CA ALA A 31 -4.99 2.68 -10.87
C ALA A 31 -4.38 3.73 -11.82
N ASP A 32 -3.68 3.25 -12.85
CA ASP A 32 -3.17 4.12 -13.90
C ASP A 32 -4.30 4.96 -14.52
N ASN A 33 -4.00 6.22 -14.83
CA ASN A 33 -4.99 7.23 -15.26
C ASN A 33 -6.19 7.44 -14.29
N GLY A 34 -6.10 6.96 -13.04
CA GLY A 34 -7.17 7.08 -12.05
C GLY A 34 -7.56 8.53 -11.77
N TYR A 35 -6.59 9.45 -11.71
CA TYR A 35 -6.84 10.87 -11.42
C TYR A 35 -7.61 11.56 -12.56
N THR A 36 -7.18 11.33 -13.80
CA THR A 36 -7.87 11.86 -14.99
C THR A 36 -9.30 11.30 -15.06
N SER A 37 -9.47 10.01 -14.79
CA SER A 37 -10.78 9.36 -14.76
C SER A 37 -11.69 9.96 -13.69
N ALA A 38 -11.18 10.15 -12.47
CA ALA A 38 -11.94 10.70 -11.35
C ALA A 38 -12.38 12.15 -11.61
N ASN A 39 -11.53 12.97 -12.23
CA ASN A 39 -11.90 14.33 -12.65
C ASN A 39 -12.98 14.37 -13.73
N ALA A 40 -13.08 13.31 -14.55
CA ALA A 40 -14.18 13.12 -15.51
C ALA A 40 -15.43 12.49 -14.88
N GLY A 41 -15.46 12.30 -13.56
CA GLY A 41 -16.57 11.70 -12.82
C GLY A 41 -16.59 10.17 -12.84
N ASN A 42 -15.55 9.52 -13.37
CA ASN A 42 -15.42 8.06 -13.40
C ASN A 42 -14.43 7.56 -12.33
N PHE A 43 -14.97 6.96 -11.26
CA PHE A 43 -14.19 6.48 -10.12
C PHE A 43 -13.85 5.00 -10.26
N VAL A 44 -12.69 4.70 -10.84
CA VAL A 44 -12.18 3.34 -11.03
C VAL A 44 -11.69 2.73 -9.71
N ASN A 45 -11.64 1.39 -9.63
CA ASN A 45 -11.05 0.71 -8.47
C ASN A 45 -9.58 1.12 -8.27
N ALA A 46 -9.20 1.28 -7.01
CA ALA A 46 -7.81 1.35 -6.60
C ALA A 46 -7.11 0.01 -6.82
N LEU A 47 -5.80 0.00 -6.63
CA LEU A 47 -4.99 -1.22 -6.70
C LEU A 47 -5.15 -2.04 -5.41
N GLN A 48 -5.18 -3.36 -5.58
CA GLN A 48 -5.06 -4.34 -4.50
C GLN A 48 -3.62 -4.82 -4.30
N SER A 49 -2.77 -4.59 -5.30
CA SER A 49 -1.42 -5.13 -5.32
C SER A 49 -0.59 -4.61 -4.15
N CYS A 50 0.07 -5.54 -3.49
CA CYS A 50 1.17 -5.32 -2.60
C CYS A 50 2.43 -5.92 -3.21
N GLY A 51 3.55 -5.23 -3.08
CA GLY A 51 4.85 -5.74 -3.45
C GLY A 51 5.81 -5.55 -2.28
N ARG A 52 6.59 -6.58 -1.97
CA ARG A 52 7.73 -6.46 -1.07
C ARG A 52 9.04 -6.71 -1.79
N VAL A 53 10.06 -5.97 -1.39
CA VAL A 53 11.40 -6.04 -1.98
C VAL A 53 12.46 -5.85 -0.90
N ILE A 54 13.49 -6.68 -0.95
CA ILE A 54 14.67 -6.56 -0.11
C ILE A 54 15.60 -5.56 -0.78
N ILE A 55 15.61 -4.33 -0.32
CA ILE A 55 16.36 -3.24 -0.97
C ILE A 55 17.88 -3.36 -0.79
N THR A 56 18.32 -4.21 0.14
CA THR A 56 19.73 -4.51 0.41
C THR A 56 20.25 -5.71 -0.38
N ASP A 57 19.41 -6.40 -1.14
CA ASP A 57 19.84 -7.47 -2.03
C ASP A 57 20.54 -6.87 -3.27
N PRO A 58 21.71 -7.37 -3.71
CA PRO A 58 22.37 -6.90 -4.92
C PRO A 58 21.54 -7.12 -6.20
N ASN A 59 20.58 -8.05 -6.19
CA ASN A 59 19.66 -8.31 -7.30
C ASN A 59 18.21 -8.32 -6.76
N PRO A 60 17.65 -7.15 -6.42
CA PRO A 60 16.35 -7.06 -5.75
C PRO A 60 15.23 -7.57 -6.65
N VAL A 61 14.41 -8.47 -6.11
CA VAL A 61 13.23 -9.03 -6.77
C VAL A 61 11.97 -8.69 -5.99
N TRP A 62 10.89 -8.38 -6.71
CA TRP A 62 9.59 -8.13 -6.11
C TRP A 62 8.86 -9.44 -5.84
N ALA A 63 8.45 -9.63 -4.58
CA ALA A 63 7.43 -10.62 -4.24
C ALA A 63 6.07 -9.90 -4.20
N MET A 64 5.14 -10.34 -5.05
CA MET A 64 3.84 -9.70 -5.24
C MET A 64 2.72 -10.51 -4.60
N GLU A 65 1.78 -9.81 -3.98
CA GLU A 65 0.57 -10.35 -3.37
C GLU A 65 -0.57 -9.33 -3.46
N ASN A 66 -1.75 -9.66 -2.96
CA ASN A 66 -2.91 -8.77 -3.00
C ASN A 66 -3.53 -8.60 -1.62
N MET A 67 -3.93 -7.35 -1.31
CA MET A 67 -4.84 -7.08 -0.21
C MET A 67 -6.23 -7.69 -0.47
N PRO A 68 -7.02 -7.96 0.59
CA PRO A 68 -8.39 -8.45 0.45
C PRO A 68 -9.31 -7.56 -0.40
N ALA A 69 -9.10 -6.23 -0.39
CA ALA A 69 -9.85 -5.28 -1.22
C ALA A 69 -8.96 -4.10 -1.68
N PRO A 70 -9.37 -3.36 -2.74
CA PRO A 70 -8.65 -2.19 -3.24
C PRO A 70 -8.46 -1.13 -2.16
N ARG A 71 -7.33 -0.42 -2.15
CA ARG A 71 -7.13 0.70 -1.21
C ARG A 71 -6.26 1.80 -1.80
N VAL A 72 -6.76 3.03 -1.80
CA VAL A 72 -6.02 4.28 -2.06
C VAL A 72 -6.09 5.18 -0.83
N MET A 73 -5.05 5.98 -0.58
CA MET A 73 -4.91 6.82 0.62
C MET A 73 -4.98 6.00 1.92
N GLY A 74 -4.45 4.78 1.89
CA GLY A 74 -4.30 3.98 3.11
C GLY A 74 -3.14 4.50 3.96
N ASP A 75 -3.12 4.09 5.21
CA ASP A 75 -1.95 4.20 6.08
C ASP A 75 -1.46 2.82 6.47
N MET A 76 -0.15 2.67 6.60
CA MET A 76 0.51 1.43 7.01
C MET A 76 1.39 1.69 8.23
N LEU A 77 1.16 0.93 9.29
CA LEU A 77 1.84 1.08 10.58
C LEU A 77 2.45 -0.24 11.01
N ILE A 78 3.72 -0.21 11.41
CA ILE A 78 4.37 -1.36 12.05
C ILE A 78 3.88 -1.50 13.49
N LEU A 79 3.47 -2.71 13.87
CA LEU A 79 3.07 -3.04 15.24
C LEU A 79 4.25 -3.62 16.03
N PRO A 80 4.24 -3.57 17.38
CA PRO A 80 5.33 -4.12 18.21
C PRO A 80 5.59 -5.62 18.02
N ASN A 81 4.60 -6.37 17.52
CA ASN A 81 4.74 -7.80 17.20
C ASN A 81 5.32 -8.05 15.80
N GLY A 82 5.66 -6.99 15.05
CA GLY A 82 6.23 -7.07 13.71
C GLY A 82 5.23 -7.19 12.56
N GLU A 83 3.93 -7.27 12.85
CA GLU A 83 2.88 -7.23 11.84
C GLU A 83 2.68 -5.80 11.31
N ILE A 84 2.11 -5.67 10.11
CA ILE A 84 1.77 -4.36 9.54
C ILE A 84 0.25 -4.17 9.53
N LEU A 85 -0.21 -3.14 10.23
CA LEU A 85 -1.61 -2.69 10.23
C LEU A 85 -1.85 -1.76 9.04
N ILE A 86 -2.86 -2.08 8.23
CA ILE A 86 -3.31 -1.27 7.08
C ILE A 86 -4.70 -0.71 7.39
N ILE A 87 -4.82 0.61 7.45
CA ILE A 87 -6.05 1.33 7.84
C ILE A 87 -6.36 2.48 6.87
N ASN A 88 -7.53 3.11 7.05
CA ASN A 88 -7.98 4.30 6.31
C ASN A 88 -8.10 4.12 4.78
N GLY A 89 -8.43 5.19 4.08
CA GLY A 89 -8.49 5.21 2.62
C GLY A 89 -9.84 4.84 2.02
N ALA A 90 -9.83 4.60 0.71
CA ALA A 90 -11.00 4.33 -0.11
C ALA A 90 -10.72 3.25 -1.16
N GLU A 91 -11.76 2.58 -1.66
CA GLU A 91 -11.62 1.49 -2.63
C GLU A 91 -11.61 2.00 -4.09
N LYS A 92 -12.10 3.21 -4.34
CA LYS A 92 -12.23 3.77 -5.69
C LYS A 92 -11.77 5.22 -5.77
N GLY A 93 -11.25 5.61 -6.92
CA GLY A 93 -10.78 6.96 -7.22
C GLY A 93 -9.34 7.21 -6.79
N THR A 94 -9.04 8.45 -6.39
CA THR A 94 -7.68 8.90 -6.06
C THR A 94 -7.67 9.84 -4.86
N ALA A 95 -6.49 10.27 -4.43
CA ALA A 95 -6.40 11.49 -3.65
C ALA A 95 -6.81 12.71 -4.48
N GLY A 96 -7.37 13.71 -3.79
CA GLY A 96 -7.94 14.91 -4.39
C GLY A 96 -9.32 15.20 -3.78
N TRP A 97 -9.68 16.48 -3.72
CA TRP A 97 -10.95 16.92 -3.16
C TRP A 97 -12.12 16.31 -3.95
N ASP A 98 -13.03 15.62 -3.27
CA ASP A 98 -14.19 14.91 -3.86
C ASP A 98 -13.86 13.83 -4.91
N LEU A 99 -12.62 13.33 -4.97
CA LEU A 99 -12.17 12.36 -5.99
C LEU A 99 -12.13 10.88 -5.55
N ALA A 100 -12.61 10.55 -4.35
CA ALA A 100 -12.64 9.19 -3.83
C ALA A 100 -14.06 8.68 -3.57
N ARG A 101 -14.29 7.37 -3.70
CA ARG A 101 -15.57 6.69 -3.44
C ARG A 101 -15.33 5.41 -2.67
N ASN A 102 -16.37 4.93 -1.98
CA ASN A 102 -16.36 3.70 -1.18
C ASN A 102 -15.26 3.70 -0.10
N PRO A 103 -15.49 4.33 1.06
CA PRO A 103 -14.48 4.35 2.13
C PRO A 103 -14.14 2.92 2.58
N ALA A 104 -12.86 2.65 2.80
CA ALA A 104 -12.37 1.34 3.25
C ALA A 104 -12.52 1.24 4.78
N LEU A 105 -13.64 0.67 5.23
CA LEU A 105 -13.99 0.63 6.66
C LEU A 105 -13.32 -0.50 7.46
N ALA A 106 -12.89 -1.57 6.79
CA ALA A 106 -12.24 -2.70 7.44
C ALA A 106 -10.72 -2.50 7.52
N PRO A 107 -10.09 -2.68 8.69
CA PRO A 107 -8.63 -2.74 8.79
C PRO A 107 -8.10 -4.08 8.25
N TYR A 108 -6.87 -4.09 7.72
CA TYR A 108 -6.16 -5.33 7.37
C TYR A 108 -4.90 -5.48 8.21
N LEU A 109 -4.53 -6.74 8.44
CA LEU A 109 -3.33 -7.09 9.18
C LEU A 109 -2.45 -7.98 8.30
N TYR A 110 -1.27 -7.51 7.98
CA TYR A 110 -0.28 -8.20 7.18
C TYR A 110 0.74 -8.91 8.07
N ARG A 111 1.03 -10.18 7.73
CA ARG A 111 1.92 -11.07 8.48
C ARG A 111 3.03 -11.56 7.53
N PRO A 112 4.20 -10.91 7.54
CA PRO A 112 5.29 -11.19 6.59
C PRO A 112 5.88 -12.59 6.71
#